data_AF-A0A3D4FFD2-F1
#
_entry.id   AF-A0A3D4FFD2-F1
#
_cell.length_a   1.000
_cell.length_b   1.000
_cell.length_c   1.000
_cell.angle_alpha   90.00
_cell.angle_beta   90.00
_cell.angle_gamma   90.00
#
_symmetry.space_group_name_H-M   'P 1'
#
loop_
_entity.id
_entity.type
_entity.pdbx_description
1 polymer ?
#
loop_
_entity_poly.entity_id
_entity_poly.type
_entity_poly.pdbx_seq_one_letter_code
_entity_poly.pdbx_strand_id
1 'polypeptide(L)'
;MSEVKKLKIREEVPEKYKWNVEKMYLDEKAWESDFIKAKEIAPKLLDYKGKLKDPNMLLGYLESYVKVSNLVEDLYVYAHLRSDENTANTKYQVLLDRIRAYLTEVNSITSFFVPEILTLSEEDINKAIDELEPLRLYEKYLKDILEQKPHILSEEGEKLLASAENSLSAPGNIFNMLTNADMTFPVIQDENNYSIELTEGNYSVFIRSKNRKVRQEAFNGLFG
;
A
#
# COMPACT_ATOMS: atom_id res chain seq x y z
N MET A 1 46.27 12.04 3.95
CA MET A 1 44.80 12.21 3.87
C MET A 1 44.22 10.86 3.52
N SER A 2 43.41 10.27 4.41
CA SER A 2 42.71 9.02 4.13
C SER A 2 41.75 9.25 2.96
N GLU A 3 41.83 8.45 1.91
CA GLU A 3 40.88 8.47 0.80
C GLU A 3 39.46 8.35 1.34
N VAL A 4 38.63 9.36 1.05
CA VAL A 4 37.21 9.33 1.40
C VAL A 4 36.58 8.26 0.51
N LYS A 5 36.23 7.12 1.12
CA LYS A 5 35.59 6.01 0.42
C LYS A 5 34.19 6.44 -0.02
N LYS A 6 34.05 6.83 -1.28
CA LYS A 6 32.78 7.26 -1.86
C LYS A 6 31.81 6.07 -1.92
N LEU A 7 30.56 6.29 -1.52
CA LEU A 7 29.50 5.29 -1.66
C LEU A 7 29.26 5.02 -3.15
N LYS A 8 29.10 3.75 -3.49
CA LYS A 8 28.83 3.32 -4.87
C LYS A 8 27.43 3.75 -5.29
N ILE A 9 27.29 4.23 -6.52
CA ILE A 9 25.97 4.40 -7.13
C ILE A 9 25.44 3.05 -7.64
N ARG A 10 24.13 2.95 -7.91
CA ARG A 10 23.46 1.69 -8.27
C ARG A 10 24.13 0.98 -9.44
N GLU A 11 24.58 1.75 -10.43
CA GLU A 11 25.22 1.28 -11.66
C GLU A 11 26.60 0.63 -11.39
N GLU A 12 27.29 1.05 -10.32
CA GLU A 12 28.62 0.56 -9.92
C GLU A 12 28.55 -0.71 -9.04
N VAL A 13 27.35 -1.15 -8.66
CA VAL A 13 27.15 -2.37 -7.90
C VAL A 13 27.34 -3.58 -8.83
N PRO A 14 28.16 -4.60 -8.46
CA PRO A 14 28.29 -5.81 -9.25
C PRO A 14 26.97 -6.57 -9.40
N GLU A 15 26.72 -7.15 -10.58
CA GLU A 15 25.45 -7.80 -10.93
C GLU A 15 25.03 -8.91 -9.98
N LYS A 16 25.98 -9.69 -9.45
CA LYS A 16 25.73 -10.74 -8.44
C LYS A 16 25.09 -10.23 -7.13
N TYR A 17 25.09 -8.92 -6.89
CA TYR A 17 24.47 -8.27 -5.73
C TYR A 17 23.20 -7.51 -6.09
N LYS A 18 22.74 -7.60 -7.34
CA LYS A 18 21.48 -7.02 -7.80
C LYS A 18 20.42 -8.11 -7.86
N TRP A 19 19.19 -7.77 -7.49
CA TRP A 19 18.04 -8.56 -7.91
C TRP A 19 17.89 -8.50 -9.44
N ASN A 20 17.25 -9.51 -10.03
CA ASN A 20 17.02 -9.58 -11.47
C ASN A 20 15.54 -9.27 -11.74
N VAL A 21 15.25 -7.97 -11.91
CA VAL A 21 13.89 -7.46 -12.16
C VAL A 21 13.47 -7.75 -13.60
N GLU A 22 14.44 -7.95 -14.50
CA GLU A 22 14.26 -8.29 -15.91
C GLU A 22 13.53 -9.62 -16.13
N LYS A 23 13.45 -10.48 -15.10
CA LYS A 23 12.63 -11.70 -15.13
C LYS A 23 11.12 -11.43 -15.15
N MET A 24 10.67 -10.28 -14.64
CA MET A 24 9.26 -9.89 -14.67
C MET A 24 8.93 -9.21 -16.00
N TYR A 25 9.69 -8.17 -16.35
CA TYR A 25 9.63 -7.50 -17.64
C TYR A 25 11.03 -7.31 -18.20
N LEU A 26 11.24 -7.81 -19.41
CA LEU A 26 12.54 -7.73 -20.09
C LEU A 26 13.01 -6.27 -20.23
N ASP A 27 12.09 -5.38 -20.58
CA ASP A 27 12.34 -3.96 -20.76
C ASP A 27 11.06 -3.14 -20.51
N GLU A 28 11.16 -1.81 -20.63
CA GLU A 28 10.01 -0.95 -20.44
C GLU A 28 8.99 -1.02 -21.57
N LYS A 29 9.34 -1.58 -22.73
CA LYS A 29 8.38 -1.76 -23.82
C LYS A 29 7.42 -2.90 -23.51
N ALA A 30 7.94 -3.98 -22.91
CA ALA A 30 7.11 -5.08 -22.41
C ALA A 30 6.15 -4.57 -21.33
N TRP A 31 6.65 -3.75 -20.39
CA TRP A 31 5.82 -3.10 -19.37
C TRP A 31 4.75 -2.18 -20.00
N GLU A 32 5.12 -1.34 -20.97
CA GLU A 32 4.18 -0.41 -21.61
C GLU A 32 3.08 -1.14 -22.39
N SER A 33 3.42 -2.26 -23.04
CA SER A 33 2.44 -3.11 -23.73
C SER A 33 1.39 -3.67 -22.76
N ASP A 34 1.83 -4.18 -21.61
CA ASP A 34 0.92 -4.70 -20.59
C ASP A 34 0.13 -3.58 -19.90
N PHE A 35 0.71 -2.40 -19.75
CA PHE A 35 -0.01 -1.23 -19.24
C PHE A 35 -1.14 -0.79 -20.17
N ILE A 36 -0.92 -0.79 -21.49
CA ILE A 36 -1.96 -0.53 -22.49
C ILE A 36 -3.03 -1.61 -22.42
N LYS A 37 -2.62 -2.88 -22.38
CA LYS A 37 -3.55 -4.01 -22.26
C LYS A 37 -4.42 -3.89 -21.01
N ALA A 38 -3.85 -3.55 -19.86
CA ALA A 38 -4.58 -3.34 -18.61
C ALA A 38 -5.68 -2.28 -18.79
N LYS A 39 -5.33 -1.14 -19.42
CA LYS A 39 -6.26 -0.06 -19.78
C LYS A 39 -7.39 -0.47 -20.72
N GLU A 40 -7.19 -1.50 -21.53
CA GLU A 40 -8.24 -2.02 -22.42
C GLU A 40 -9.16 -3.04 -21.71
N ILE A 41 -8.61 -3.86 -20.80
CA ILE A 41 -9.36 -4.96 -20.20
C ILE A 41 -10.07 -4.59 -18.89
N ALA A 42 -9.47 -3.72 -18.06
CA ALA A 42 -10.05 -3.38 -16.76
C ALA A 42 -11.42 -2.67 -16.86
N PRO A 43 -11.65 -1.72 -17.80
CA PRO A 43 -12.95 -1.06 -17.92
C PRO A 43 -14.11 -2.03 -18.20
N LYS A 44 -13.84 -3.17 -18.85
CA LYS A 44 -14.84 -4.21 -19.13
C LYS A 44 -15.39 -4.88 -17.87
N LEU A 45 -14.72 -4.73 -16.72
CA LEU A 45 -15.25 -5.19 -15.43
C LEU A 45 -16.57 -4.49 -15.07
N LEU A 46 -16.79 -3.25 -15.55
CA LEU A 46 -18.06 -2.54 -15.34
C LEU A 46 -19.24 -3.20 -16.06
N ASP A 47 -19.01 -4.00 -17.09
CA ASP A 47 -20.08 -4.69 -17.83
C ASP A 47 -20.81 -5.72 -16.96
N TYR A 48 -20.21 -6.15 -15.85
CA TYR A 48 -20.79 -7.07 -14.86
C TYR A 48 -21.62 -6.38 -13.79
N LYS A 49 -21.53 -5.05 -13.67
CA LYS A 49 -22.23 -4.30 -12.63
C LYS A 49 -23.75 -4.48 -12.72
N GLY A 50 -24.37 -4.79 -11.60
CA GLY A 50 -25.81 -5.06 -11.47
C GLY A 50 -26.24 -6.44 -11.98
N LYS A 51 -25.30 -7.34 -12.27
CA LYS A 51 -25.56 -8.67 -12.86
C LYS A 51 -24.99 -9.81 -12.03
N LEU A 52 -24.35 -9.55 -10.89
CA LEU A 52 -23.61 -10.57 -10.11
C LEU A 52 -24.50 -11.60 -9.41
N LYS A 53 -25.83 -11.43 -9.45
CA LYS A 53 -26.78 -12.46 -9.02
C LYS A 53 -26.84 -13.65 -9.98
N ASP A 54 -26.49 -13.46 -11.26
CA ASP A 54 -26.35 -14.57 -12.21
C ASP A 54 -25.01 -15.27 -11.97
N PRO A 55 -24.99 -16.59 -11.67
CA PRO A 55 -23.75 -17.33 -11.41
C PRO A 55 -22.71 -17.23 -12.54
N ASN A 56 -23.13 -17.19 -13.80
CA ASN A 56 -22.21 -17.09 -14.95
C ASN A 56 -21.57 -15.70 -15.01
N MET A 57 -22.33 -14.65 -14.68
CA MET A 57 -21.82 -13.29 -14.61
C MET A 57 -20.87 -13.13 -13.41
N LEU A 58 -21.19 -13.73 -12.27
CA LEU A 58 -20.32 -13.75 -11.10
C LEU A 58 -18.98 -14.44 -11.40
N LEU A 59 -19.03 -15.64 -12.00
CA LEU A 59 -17.82 -16.37 -12.39
C LEU A 59 -17.00 -15.57 -13.40
N GLY A 60 -17.65 -15.05 -14.44
CA GLY A 60 -16.98 -14.25 -15.47
C GLY A 60 -16.33 -12.98 -14.90
N TYR A 61 -16.98 -12.32 -13.93
CA TYR A 61 -16.38 -11.20 -13.22
C TYR A 61 -15.14 -11.64 -12.44
N LEU A 62 -15.24 -12.69 -11.62
CA LEU A 62 -14.14 -13.16 -10.77
C LEU A 62 -12.91 -13.57 -11.58
N GLU A 63 -13.11 -14.30 -12.68
CA GLU A 63 -12.02 -14.66 -13.59
C GLU A 63 -11.38 -13.45 -14.25
N SER A 64 -12.19 -12.50 -14.70
CA SER A 64 -11.71 -11.26 -15.33
C SER A 64 -10.99 -10.37 -14.33
N TYR A 65 -11.53 -10.27 -13.11
CA TYR A 65 -10.96 -9.53 -12.00
C TYR A 65 -9.58 -10.08 -11.64
N VAL A 66 -9.43 -11.41 -11.48
CA VAL A 66 -8.12 -12.02 -11.21
C VAL A 66 -7.11 -11.72 -12.32
N LYS A 67 -7.53 -11.79 -13.59
CA LYS A 67 -6.64 -11.46 -14.73
C LYS A 67 -6.18 -10.00 -14.69
N VAL A 68 -7.09 -9.07 -14.40
CA VAL A 68 -6.78 -7.64 -14.27
C VAL A 68 -5.88 -7.39 -13.07
N SER A 69 -6.23 -7.92 -11.90
CA SER A 69 -5.49 -7.74 -10.65
C SER A 69 -4.06 -8.26 -10.77
N ASN A 70 -3.86 -9.46 -11.32
CA ASN A 70 -2.50 -10.00 -11.52
C ASN A 70 -1.68 -9.11 -12.47
N LEU A 71 -2.27 -8.68 -13.59
CA LEU A 71 -1.58 -7.83 -14.56
C LEU A 71 -1.17 -6.48 -13.95
N VAL A 72 -2.07 -5.84 -13.22
CA VAL A 72 -1.80 -4.53 -12.60
C VAL A 72 -0.82 -4.66 -11.43
N GLU A 73 -0.87 -5.75 -10.67
CA GLU A 73 0.10 -6.07 -9.62
C GLU A 73 1.50 -6.28 -10.20
N ASP A 74 1.65 -7.06 -11.27
CA ASP A 74 2.94 -7.28 -11.94
C ASP A 74 3.54 -5.97 -12.45
N LEU A 75 2.72 -5.11 -13.07
CA LEU A 75 3.11 -3.77 -13.51
C LEU A 75 3.58 -2.90 -12.34
N TYR A 76 2.88 -2.97 -11.20
CA TYR A 76 3.21 -2.22 -10.00
C TYR A 76 4.52 -2.68 -9.38
N VAL A 77 4.66 -3.99 -9.13
CA VAL A 77 5.84 -4.59 -8.51
C VAL A 77 7.10 -4.30 -9.33
N TYR A 78 7.03 -4.40 -10.66
CA TYR A 78 8.16 -4.04 -11.51
C TYR A 78 8.58 -2.56 -11.34
N ALA A 79 7.61 -1.63 -11.44
CA ALA A 79 7.89 -0.20 -11.33
C ALA A 79 8.41 0.16 -9.93
N HIS A 80 7.85 -0.47 -8.89
CA HIS A 80 8.26 -0.29 -7.50
C HIS A 80 9.71 -0.76 -7.28
N LEU A 81 10.03 -2.00 -7.68
CA LEU A 81 11.38 -2.55 -7.54
C LEU A 81 12.41 -1.73 -8.30
N ARG A 82 12.10 -1.30 -9.53
CA ARG A 82 12.97 -0.41 -10.31
C ARG A 82 13.18 0.95 -9.65
N SER A 83 12.15 1.51 -9.02
CA SER A 83 12.25 2.76 -8.27
C SER A 83 13.13 2.62 -7.03
N ASP A 84 13.02 1.52 -6.30
CA ASP A 84 13.81 1.24 -5.10
C ASP A 84 15.31 1.04 -5.37
N GLU A 85 15.69 0.66 -6.60
CA GLU A 85 17.10 0.54 -7.01
C GLU A 85 17.85 1.87 -6.91
N ASN A 86 17.16 2.97 -7.23
CA ASN A 86 17.65 4.33 -7.13
C ASN A 86 16.47 5.29 -7.11
N THR A 87 16.07 5.71 -5.92
CA THR A 87 14.90 6.57 -5.72
C THR A 87 15.05 7.97 -6.30
N ALA A 88 16.24 8.37 -6.75
CA ALA A 88 16.47 9.62 -7.49
C ALA A 88 16.32 9.47 -9.02
N ASN A 89 16.10 8.24 -9.52
CA ASN A 89 15.93 7.99 -10.95
C ASN A 89 14.52 8.39 -11.40
N THR A 90 14.42 9.55 -12.05
CA THR A 90 13.16 10.13 -12.52
C THR A 90 12.40 9.24 -13.50
N LYS A 91 13.08 8.39 -14.28
CA LYS A 91 12.43 7.45 -15.20
C LYS A 91 11.50 6.50 -14.45
N TYR A 92 12.00 5.89 -13.37
CA TYR A 92 11.24 4.89 -12.62
C TYR A 92 10.27 5.51 -11.61
N GLN A 93 10.53 6.73 -11.14
CA GLN A 93 9.51 7.54 -10.45
C GLN A 93 8.28 7.74 -11.34
N VAL A 94 8.48 8.15 -12.60
CA VAL A 94 7.36 8.34 -13.55
C VAL A 94 6.61 7.04 -13.83
N LEU A 95 7.29 5.90 -14.00
CA LEU A 95 6.61 4.61 -14.19
C LEU A 95 5.76 4.24 -12.95
N LEU A 96 6.33 4.41 -11.76
CA LEU A 96 5.65 4.11 -10.50
C LEU A 96 4.42 5.01 -10.28
N ASP A 97 4.53 6.31 -10.57
CA ASP A 97 3.41 7.25 -10.46
C ASP A 97 2.29 6.91 -11.44
N ARG A 98 2.62 6.51 -12.67
CA ARG A 98 1.63 6.10 -13.69
C ARG A 98 0.83 4.88 -13.24
N ILE A 99 1.48 3.85 -12.70
CA ILE A 99 0.77 2.65 -12.24
C ILE A 99 0.00 2.89 -10.94
N ARG A 100 0.48 3.73 -10.02
CA ARG A 100 -0.27 4.14 -8.82
C ARG A 100 -1.54 4.91 -9.17
N ALA A 101 -1.46 5.83 -10.12
CA ALA A 101 -2.63 6.55 -10.62
C ALA A 101 -3.64 5.56 -11.23
N TYR A 102 -3.15 4.60 -12.02
CA TYR A 102 -4.03 3.61 -12.64
C TYR A 102 -4.60 2.58 -11.66
N LEU A 103 -3.86 2.19 -10.62
CA LEU A 103 -4.38 1.37 -9.51
C LEU A 103 -5.58 2.05 -8.83
N THR A 104 -5.51 3.36 -8.63
CA THR A 104 -6.64 4.15 -8.11
C THR A 104 -7.86 4.06 -9.03
N GLU A 105 -7.64 4.14 -10.34
CA GLU A 105 -8.70 3.99 -11.35
C GLU A 105 -9.31 2.58 -11.34
N VAL A 106 -8.49 1.53 -11.29
CA VAL A 106 -8.95 0.13 -11.21
C VAL A 106 -9.75 -0.10 -9.94
N ASN A 107 -9.30 0.41 -8.79
CA ASN A 107 -10.05 0.34 -7.53
C ASN A 107 -11.43 1.00 -7.65
N SER A 108 -11.51 2.15 -8.34
CA SER A 108 -12.78 2.82 -8.62
C SER A 108 -13.68 1.97 -9.52
N ILE A 109 -13.13 1.41 -10.61
CA ILE A 109 -13.82 0.49 -11.54
C ILE A 109 -14.41 -0.72 -10.81
N THR A 110 -13.68 -1.30 -9.85
CA THR A 110 -14.09 -2.52 -9.14
C THR A 110 -14.88 -2.26 -7.85
N SER A 111 -15.01 -1.01 -7.43
CA SER A 111 -15.64 -0.62 -6.15
C SER A 111 -17.09 -1.07 -5.99
N PHE A 112 -17.80 -1.36 -7.10
CA PHE A 112 -19.18 -1.83 -7.05
C PHE A 112 -19.32 -3.29 -6.57
N PHE A 113 -18.26 -4.10 -6.72
CA PHE A 113 -18.34 -5.56 -6.54
C PHE A 113 -18.74 -5.94 -5.11
N VAL A 114 -18.00 -5.45 -4.11
CA VAL A 114 -18.28 -5.77 -2.71
C VAL A 114 -19.69 -5.33 -2.29
N PRO A 115 -20.12 -4.06 -2.51
CA PRO A 115 -21.50 -3.64 -2.24
C PRO A 115 -22.55 -4.51 -2.91
N GLU A 116 -22.34 -4.91 -4.16
CA GLU A 116 -23.30 -5.72 -4.90
C GLU A 116 -23.38 -7.15 -4.33
N ILE A 117 -22.25 -7.78 -3.99
CA ILE A 117 -22.23 -9.10 -3.34
C ILE A 117 -22.94 -9.07 -1.98
N LEU A 118 -22.77 -7.99 -1.21
CA LEU A 118 -23.42 -7.84 0.09
C LEU A 118 -24.95 -7.74 0.02
N THR A 119 -25.51 -7.38 -1.15
CA THR A 119 -26.96 -7.44 -1.37
C THR A 119 -27.49 -8.87 -1.47
N LEU A 120 -26.63 -9.85 -1.79
CA LEU A 120 -26.99 -11.25 -1.91
C LEU A 120 -27.08 -11.92 -0.52
N SER A 121 -27.91 -12.95 -0.41
CA SER A 121 -27.94 -13.82 0.76
C SER A 121 -26.83 -14.87 0.70
N GLU A 122 -26.47 -15.45 1.85
CA GLU A 122 -25.56 -16.60 1.87
C GLU A 122 -26.14 -17.78 1.06
N GLU A 123 -27.47 -17.94 1.06
CA GLU A 123 -28.17 -18.95 0.26
C GLU A 123 -28.01 -18.69 -1.25
N ASP A 124 -28.11 -17.45 -1.71
CA ASP A 124 -27.88 -17.09 -3.13
C ASP A 124 -26.46 -17.48 -3.58
N ILE A 125 -25.44 -17.19 -2.76
CA ILE A 125 -24.04 -17.52 -3.07
C ILE A 125 -23.80 -19.03 -3.05
N ASN A 126 -24.29 -19.74 -2.03
CA ASN A 126 -24.15 -21.20 -1.96
C ASN A 126 -24.82 -21.87 -3.16
N LYS A 127 -26.01 -21.40 -3.55
CA LYS A 127 -26.71 -21.89 -4.74
C LYS A 127 -25.91 -21.63 -6.01
N ALA A 128 -25.31 -20.45 -6.18
CA ALA A 128 -24.46 -20.16 -7.32
C ALA A 128 -23.25 -21.11 -7.42
N ILE A 129 -22.61 -21.42 -6.28
CA ILE A 129 -21.48 -22.35 -6.19
C ILE A 129 -21.91 -23.78 -6.54
N ASP A 130 -23.09 -24.21 -6.09
CA ASP A 130 -23.63 -25.54 -6.41
C ASP A 130 -24.03 -25.66 -7.89
N GLU A 131 -24.50 -24.58 -8.51
CA GLU A 131 -24.86 -24.53 -9.94
C GLU A 131 -23.63 -24.49 -10.85
N LEU A 132 -22.55 -23.80 -10.45
CA LEU A 132 -21.31 -23.67 -11.22
C LEU A 132 -20.08 -24.07 -10.40
N GLU A 133 -19.63 -25.31 -10.59
CA GLU A 133 -18.46 -25.87 -9.90
C GLU A 133 -17.21 -24.96 -9.89
N PRO A 134 -16.85 -24.24 -10.99
CA PRO A 134 -15.69 -23.34 -10.97
C PRO A 134 -15.77 -22.20 -9.94
N LEU A 135 -16.96 -21.81 -9.48
CA LEU A 135 -17.12 -20.81 -8.42
C LEU A 135 -16.58 -21.29 -7.08
N ARG A 136 -16.42 -22.60 -6.88
CA ARG A 136 -15.84 -23.16 -5.66
C ARG A 136 -14.41 -22.69 -5.40
N LEU A 137 -13.65 -22.34 -6.44
CA LEU A 137 -12.33 -21.70 -6.31
C LEU A 137 -12.39 -20.38 -5.52
N TYR A 138 -13.52 -19.66 -5.61
CA TYR A 138 -13.74 -18.34 -5.04
C TYR A 138 -14.61 -18.37 -3.77
N GLU A 139 -15.02 -19.54 -3.30
CA GLU A 139 -15.95 -19.70 -2.19
C GLU A 139 -15.49 -18.96 -0.93
N LYS A 140 -14.21 -19.12 -0.54
CA LYS A 140 -13.66 -18.45 0.63
C LYS A 140 -13.72 -16.93 0.49
N TYR A 141 -13.35 -16.39 -0.67
CA TYR A 141 -13.39 -14.96 -0.93
C TYR A 141 -14.81 -14.39 -0.84
N LEU A 142 -15.80 -15.08 -1.43
CA LEU A 142 -17.20 -14.67 -1.35
C LEU A 142 -17.75 -14.75 0.08
N LYS A 143 -17.39 -15.80 0.83
CA LYS A 143 -17.78 -15.93 2.25
C LYS A 143 -17.15 -14.86 3.12
N ASP A 144 -15.89 -14.51 2.91
CA ASP A 144 -15.20 -13.43 3.64
C ASP A 144 -15.89 -12.08 3.45
N ILE A 145 -16.40 -11.82 2.23
CA ILE A 145 -17.20 -10.63 1.96
C ILE A 145 -18.52 -10.67 2.74
N LEU A 146 -19.22 -11.82 2.73
CA LEU A 146 -20.48 -11.96 3.45
C LEU A 146 -20.32 -11.90 4.98
N GLU A 147 -19.18 -12.36 5.52
CA GLU A 147 -18.84 -12.21 6.95
C GLU A 147 -18.73 -10.74 7.37
N GLN A 148 -18.49 -9.81 6.43
CA GLN A 148 -18.50 -8.36 6.70
C GLN A 148 -19.91 -7.76 6.74
N LYS A 149 -20.94 -8.48 6.28
CA LYS A 149 -22.32 -7.97 6.23
C LYS A 149 -22.86 -7.46 7.58
N PRO A 150 -22.59 -8.11 8.73
CA PRO A 150 -22.97 -7.57 10.04
C PRO A 150 -22.22 -6.30 10.46
N HIS A 151 -21.11 -5.98 9.78
CA HIS A 151 -20.26 -4.83 10.06
C HIS A 151 -20.55 -3.63 9.13
N ILE A 152 -21.53 -3.75 8.23
CA ILE A 152 -21.94 -2.68 7.32
C ILE A 152 -23.24 -2.09 7.83
N LEU A 153 -23.22 -0.78 8.08
CA LEU A 153 -24.36 -0.07 8.61
C LEU A 153 -25.41 0.18 7.52
N SER A 154 -26.55 0.74 7.92
CA SER A 154 -27.47 1.34 6.96
C SER A 154 -26.78 2.49 6.22
N GLU A 155 -27.30 2.89 5.06
CA GLU A 155 -26.80 4.05 4.31
C GLU A 155 -26.71 5.31 5.19
N GLU A 156 -27.69 5.52 6.07
CA GLU A 156 -27.70 6.61 7.05
C GLU A 156 -26.56 6.48 8.08
N GLY A 157 -26.29 5.26 8.56
CA GLY A 157 -25.20 4.97 9.50
C GLY A 157 -23.81 5.15 8.89
N GLU A 158 -23.61 4.67 7.66
CA GLU A 158 -22.36 4.86 6.91
C GLU A 158 -22.10 6.35 6.64
N LYS A 159 -23.13 7.09 6.24
CA LYS A 159 -23.03 8.55 6.02
C LYS A 159 -22.70 9.31 7.31
N LEU A 160 -23.30 8.90 8.43
CA LEU A 160 -23.00 9.50 9.74
C LEU A 160 -21.53 9.21 10.13
N LEU A 161 -21.07 7.96 9.98
CA LEU A 161 -19.69 7.58 10.28
C LEU A 161 -18.69 8.36 9.43
N ALA A 162 -18.91 8.45 8.12
CA ALA A 162 -18.10 9.24 7.21
C ALA A 162 -18.07 10.73 7.59
N SER A 163 -19.20 11.28 8.05
CA SER A 163 -19.26 12.69 8.50
C SER A 163 -18.47 12.96 9.77
N ALA A 164 -18.24 11.93 10.61
CA ALA A 164 -17.51 12.02 11.85
C ALA A 164 -15.98 11.80 11.70
N GLU A 165 -15.52 11.27 10.56
CA GLU A 165 -14.13 10.84 10.34
C GLU A 165 -13.10 11.92 10.67
N ASN A 166 -13.33 13.16 10.25
CA ASN A 166 -12.44 14.28 10.55
C ASN A 166 -12.31 14.56 12.05
N SER A 167 -13.41 14.41 12.80
CA SER A 167 -13.40 14.63 14.26
C SER A 167 -12.71 13.47 14.97
N LEU A 168 -12.91 12.23 14.49
CA LEU A 168 -12.31 11.03 15.06
C LEU A 168 -10.80 10.94 14.77
N SER A 169 -10.33 11.48 13.65
CA SER A 169 -8.90 11.54 13.30
C SER A 169 -8.15 12.71 13.95
N ALA A 170 -8.86 13.74 14.42
CA ALA A 170 -8.26 14.94 14.98
C ALA A 170 -7.27 14.68 16.14
N PRO A 171 -7.54 13.81 17.14
CA PRO A 171 -6.58 13.55 18.22
C PRO A 171 -5.23 13.04 17.73
N GLY A 172 -5.23 12.16 16.72
CA GLY A 172 -3.98 11.63 16.13
C GLY A 172 -3.20 12.72 15.39
N ASN A 173 -3.89 13.58 14.63
CA ASN A 173 -3.28 14.71 13.94
C ASN A 173 -2.70 15.73 14.92
N ILE A 174 -3.44 16.06 15.99
CA ILE A 174 -2.99 16.98 17.04
C ILE A 174 -1.75 16.42 17.75
N PHE A 175 -1.77 15.13 18.12
CA PHE A 175 -0.60 14.48 18.71
C PHE A 175 0.61 14.57 17.78
N ASN A 176 0.43 14.26 16.49
CA ASN A 176 1.52 14.31 15.51
C ASN A 176 2.10 15.72 15.34
N MET A 177 1.25 16.75 15.24
CA MET A 177 1.70 18.14 15.15
C MET A 177 2.44 18.56 16.42
N LEU A 178 1.89 18.24 17.59
CA LEU A 178 2.51 18.57 18.86
C LEU A 178 3.90 17.94 18.98
N THR A 179 4.03 16.62 18.78
CA THR A 179 5.30 15.92 19.03
C THR A 179 6.38 16.17 17.97
N ASN A 180 5.99 16.46 16.72
CA ASN A 180 6.95 16.58 15.61
C ASN A 180 7.19 18.02 15.12
N ALA A 181 6.33 18.99 15.45
CA ALA A 181 6.47 20.37 15.01
C ALA A 181 6.67 21.36 16.17
N ASP A 182 5.92 21.20 17.27
CA ASP A 182 5.83 22.22 18.31
C ASP A 182 6.67 21.91 19.56
N MET A 183 6.81 20.64 19.94
CA MET A 183 7.60 20.23 21.10
C MET A 183 9.09 20.50 20.85
N THR A 184 9.72 21.17 21.81
CA THR A 184 11.17 21.37 21.87
C THR A 184 11.72 20.62 23.06
N PHE A 185 12.89 20.02 22.89
CA PHE A 185 13.57 19.25 23.93
C PHE A 185 14.91 19.90 24.27
N PRO A 186 15.48 19.61 25.44
CA PRO A 186 16.75 20.21 25.83
C PRO A 186 17.90 19.76 24.92
N VAL A 187 18.93 20.60 24.89
CA VAL A 187 20.22 20.27 24.27
C VAL A 187 21.00 19.36 25.21
N ILE A 188 21.48 18.22 24.71
CA ILE A 188 22.35 17.28 25.42
C ILE A 188 23.75 17.26 24.83
N GLN A 189 24.73 16.71 25.55
CA GLN A 189 26.07 16.46 25.01
C GLN A 189 26.15 15.03 24.48
N ASP A 190 26.66 14.86 23.26
CA ASP A 190 26.89 13.53 22.67
C ASP A 190 28.19 12.88 23.18
N GLU A 191 28.54 11.71 22.66
CA GLU A 191 29.78 10.99 23.04
C GLU A 191 31.07 11.75 22.71
N ASN A 192 31.01 12.74 21.80
CA ASN A 192 32.13 13.55 21.36
C ASN A 192 32.12 14.96 21.97
N ASN A 193 31.22 15.25 22.93
CA ASN A 193 30.98 16.57 23.51
C ASN A 193 30.51 17.62 22.49
N TYR A 194 29.72 17.22 21.50
CA TYR A 194 28.93 18.13 20.70
C TYR A 194 27.56 18.36 21.35
N SER A 195 27.14 19.63 21.37
CA SER A 195 25.79 20.04 21.75
C SER A 195 24.81 19.65 20.66
N ILE A 196 23.84 18.79 20.97
CA ILE A 196 22.80 18.35 20.04
C ILE A 196 21.43 18.58 20.68
N GLU A 197 20.51 19.18 19.93
CA GLU A 197 19.11 19.26 20.32
C GLU A 197 18.47 17.86 20.28
N LEU A 198 17.92 17.44 21.42
CA LEU A 198 17.24 16.15 21.52
C LEU A 198 15.93 16.20 20.72
N THR A 199 15.52 15.07 20.15
CA THR A 199 14.20 14.87 19.55
C THR A 199 13.76 13.44 19.82
N GLU A 200 12.46 13.13 19.69
CA GLU A 200 12.00 11.74 19.78
C GLU A 200 12.69 10.83 18.74
N GLY A 201 12.97 11.36 17.54
CA GLY A 201 13.64 10.63 16.47
C GLY A 201 15.10 10.27 16.80
N ASN A 202 15.87 11.21 17.35
CA ASN A 202 17.28 10.98 17.66
C ASN A 202 17.52 10.35 19.05
N TYR A 203 16.53 10.38 19.94
CA TYR A 203 16.58 9.75 21.26
C TYR A 203 17.01 8.28 21.20
N SER A 204 16.49 7.55 20.22
CA SER A 204 16.81 6.12 20.02
C SER A 204 18.30 5.87 19.82
N VAL A 205 19.06 6.84 19.31
CA VAL A 205 20.51 6.76 19.15
C VAL A 205 21.20 6.98 20.50
N PHE A 206 20.83 8.06 21.20
CA PHE A 206 21.50 8.46 22.44
C PHE A 206 21.23 7.51 23.61
N ILE A 207 20.04 6.92 23.70
CA ILE A 207 19.75 5.93 24.75
C ILE A 207 20.54 4.62 24.57
N ARG A 208 21.14 4.39 23.39
CA ARG A 208 22.03 3.25 23.09
C ARG A 208 23.51 3.60 23.17
N SER A 209 23.86 4.84 23.52
CA SER A 209 25.23 5.29 23.73
C SER A 209 25.98 4.37 24.70
N LYS A 210 27.27 4.13 24.46
CA LYS A 210 28.13 3.42 25.43
C LYS A 210 28.39 4.28 26.66
N ASN A 211 28.36 5.60 26.52
CA ASN A 211 28.51 6.55 27.61
C ASN A 211 27.22 6.64 28.44
N ARG A 212 27.29 6.25 29.73
CA ARG A 212 26.15 6.29 30.64
C ARG A 212 25.57 7.70 30.83
N LYS A 213 26.42 8.73 30.81
CA LYS A 213 25.99 10.12 30.99
C LYS A 213 25.06 10.57 29.85
N VAL A 214 25.44 10.27 28.61
CA VAL A 214 24.63 10.56 27.41
C VAL A 214 23.26 9.89 27.50
N ARG A 215 23.21 8.60 27.90
CA ARG A 215 21.94 7.89 28.11
C ARG A 215 21.05 8.55 29.17
N GLN A 216 21.65 9.00 30.28
CA GLN A 216 20.93 9.64 31.38
C GLN A 216 20.37 11.01 30.96
N GLU A 217 21.17 11.83 30.29
CA GLU A 217 20.74 13.14 29.78
C GLU A 217 19.64 12.98 28.72
N ALA A 218 19.77 12.00 27.82
CA ALA A 218 18.74 11.72 26.82
C ALA A 218 17.42 11.25 27.46
N PHE A 219 17.46 10.38 28.46
CA PHE A 219 16.25 9.90 29.15
C PHE A 219 15.53 11.02 29.89
N ASN A 220 16.26 11.75 30.76
CA ASN A 220 15.68 12.86 31.52
C ASN A 220 15.23 13.99 30.59
N GLY A 221 15.96 14.24 29.51
CA GLY A 221 15.62 15.28 28.53
C GLY A 221 14.31 15.00 27.80
N LEU A 222 13.99 13.74 27.51
CA LEU A 222 12.76 13.38 26.82
C LEU A 222 11.57 13.18 27.76
N PHE A 223 11.79 12.64 28.97
CA PHE A 223 10.72 12.17 29.85
C PHE A 223 10.57 12.93 31.18
N GLY A 224 11.52 13.78 31.56
CA GLY A 224 11.56 14.47 32.85
C GLY A 224 12.32 13.69 33.92
#